data_AF-A0A1E1WGD5-F1
#
_entry.id   AF-A0A1E1WGD5-F1
#
_cell.length_a   1.000
_cell.length_b   1.000
_cell.length_c   1.000
_cell.angle_alpha   90.00
_cell.angle_beta   90.00
_cell.angle_gamma   90.00
#
_symmetry.space_group_name_H-M   'P 1'
#
loop_
_entity.id
_entity.type
_entity.pdbx_description
1 polymer ?
#
loop_
_entity_poly.entity_id
_entity_poly.type
_entity_poly.pdbx_seq_one_letter_code
_entity_poly.pdbx_strand_id
1 'polypeptide(L)'
;MSSSYLANVPKLKGRENFDDWAFAVENLLILEGADSFLKQEGTGDAAAADVKARAKMILTIDSSLYVHIKDTTTAKELWTKLRSLFDDSGFSRKITLLRHLISISGLAPRLRLRRGGGGRGACGEQFE
;
A
#
# COMPACT_ATOMS: atom_id res chain seq x y z
N MET A 1 -27.32 13.15 14.20
CA MET A 1 -27.39 12.14 13.13
C MET A 1 -26.17 11.27 13.29
N SER A 2 -26.31 10.03 13.77
CA SER A 2 -25.16 9.11 13.88
C SER A 2 -24.71 8.74 12.48
N SER A 3 -23.70 9.43 11.99
CA SER A 3 -23.06 9.18 10.71
C SER A 3 -22.56 7.74 10.62
N SER A 4 -23.33 6.88 9.94
CA SER A 4 -23.03 5.47 9.66
C SER A 4 -21.79 5.27 8.77
N TYR A 5 -21.14 6.36 8.34
CA TYR A 5 -19.99 6.34 7.44
C TYR A 5 -18.77 5.60 8.02
N LEU A 6 -18.67 5.49 9.35
CA LEU A 6 -17.64 4.68 10.01
C LEU A 6 -17.71 3.19 9.61
N ALA A 7 -18.90 2.67 9.33
CA ALA A 7 -19.06 1.27 8.89
C ALA A 7 -18.55 1.04 7.45
N ASN A 8 -18.43 2.11 6.67
CA ASN A 8 -17.93 2.05 5.29
C ASN A 8 -16.39 2.21 5.22
N VAL A 9 -15.75 2.63 6.31
CA VAL A 9 -14.29 2.72 6.36
C VAL A 9 -13.73 1.33 6.68
N PRO A 10 -12.86 0.77 5.82
CA PRO A 10 -12.24 -0.52 6.10
C PRO A 10 -11.38 -0.42 7.36
N LYS A 11 -11.22 -1.50 8.11
CA LYS A 11 -10.29 -1.49 9.24
C LYS A 11 -8.84 -1.48 8.77
N LEU A 12 -8.00 -0.65 9.41
CA LEU A 12 -6.57 -0.67 9.14
C LEU A 12 -5.96 -1.98 9.63
N LYS A 13 -5.49 -2.81 8.69
CA LYS A 13 -4.77 -4.07 8.96
C LYS A 13 -3.26 -3.94 8.95
N GLY A 14 -2.75 -2.82 8.42
CA GLY A 14 -1.32 -2.54 8.29
C GLY A 14 -0.98 -2.02 6.89
N ARG A 15 0.21 -2.34 6.40
CA ARG A 15 0.79 -1.79 5.15
C ARG A 15 -0.04 -2.07 3.90
N GLU A 16 -0.66 -3.24 3.84
CA GLU A 16 -1.42 -3.71 2.68
C GLU A 16 -2.62 -2.85 2.29
N ASN A 17 -3.23 -2.16 3.28
CA ASN A 17 -4.44 -1.38 3.11
C ASN A 17 -4.26 0.07 3.59
N PHE A 18 -3.02 0.52 3.80
CA PHE A 18 -2.77 1.83 4.37
C PHE A 18 -3.20 2.97 3.44
N ASP A 19 -2.89 2.88 2.13
CA ASP A 19 -3.27 3.90 1.15
C ASP A 19 -4.80 4.09 1.07
N ASP A 20 -5.53 3.00 0.89
CA ASP A 20 -7.00 3.02 0.79
C ASP A 20 -7.66 3.47 2.10
N TRP A 21 -7.12 3.01 3.24
CA TRP A 21 -7.59 3.43 4.56
C TRP A 21 -7.34 4.92 4.81
N ALA A 22 -6.14 5.42 4.49
CA ALA A 22 -5.77 6.82 4.68
C ALA A 22 -6.71 7.73 3.88
N PHE A 23 -6.97 7.38 2.63
CA PHE A 23 -7.92 8.10 1.78
C PHE A 23 -9.34 8.10 2.38
N ALA A 24 -9.82 6.95 2.87
CA ALA A 24 -11.15 6.86 3.48
C ALA A 24 -11.26 7.70 4.77
N VAL A 25 -10.22 7.69 5.62
CA VAL A 25 -10.18 8.45 6.87
C VAL A 25 -10.08 9.95 6.64
N GLU A 26 -9.31 10.41 5.66
CA GLU A 26 -9.28 11.82 5.29
C GLU A 26 -10.68 12.31 4.88
N ASN A 27 -11.38 11.57 4.02
CA ASN A 27 -12.74 11.91 3.62
C ASN A 27 -13.75 11.86 4.77
N LEU A 28 -13.58 10.90 5.70
CA LEU A 28 -14.40 10.84 6.91
C LEU A 28 -14.21 12.07 7.79
N LEU A 29 -12.98 12.57 7.90
CA LEU A 29 -12.68 13.76 8.69
C LEU A 29 -13.16 15.06 8.01
N ILE A 30 -13.15 15.11 6.67
CA ILE A 30 -13.75 16.20 5.88
C ILE A 30 -15.26 16.29 6.12
N LEU A 31 -15.98 15.16 6.08
CA LEU A 31 -17.43 15.13 6.34
C LEU A 31 -17.81 15.67 7.73
N GLU A 32 -16.87 15.60 8.67
CA GLU A 32 -17.06 16.01 10.06
C GLU A 32 -16.48 17.42 10.34
N GLY A 33 -15.91 18.09 9.32
CA GLY A 33 -15.30 19.41 9.46
C GLY A 33 -14.02 19.41 10.32
N ALA A 34 -13.32 18.28 10.40
CA ALA A 34 -12.12 18.08 11.21
C ALA A 34 -10.87 17.80 10.36
N ASP A 35 -10.85 18.19 9.09
CA ASP A 35 -9.70 17.97 8.20
C ASP A 35 -8.53 18.94 8.48
N SER A 36 -8.82 20.09 9.06
CA SER A 36 -7.86 21.13 9.44
C SER A 36 -6.80 20.66 10.44
N PHE A 37 -7.12 19.66 11.27
CA PHE A 37 -6.19 19.07 12.26
C PHE A 37 -5.06 18.25 11.63
N LEU A 38 -5.32 17.65 10.46
CA LEU A 38 -4.31 16.88 9.72
C LEU A 38 -3.30 17.80 9.01
N LYS A 39 -3.76 18.98 8.58
CA LYS A 39 -3.05 19.88 7.64
C LYS A 39 -2.30 21.05 8.29
N GLN A 40 -2.29 21.17 9.62
CA GLN A 40 -1.44 22.10 10.40
C GLN A 40 -1.98 23.53 10.64
N GLU A 41 -3.28 23.81 10.57
CA GLU A 41 -3.81 25.16 10.85
C GLU A 41 -5.00 25.11 11.82
N GLY A 42 -4.73 25.02 13.13
CA GLY A 42 -5.75 25.00 14.17
C GLY A 42 -5.49 26.02 15.27
N THR A 43 -5.75 27.29 14.98
CA THR A 43 -5.70 28.41 15.95
C THR A 43 -7.02 28.45 16.73
N GLY A 44 -6.98 28.17 18.04
CA GLY A 44 -8.04 28.48 19.01
C GLY A 44 -9.28 27.56 18.98
N ASP A 45 -9.71 27.10 20.17
CA ASP A 45 -10.95 26.33 20.44
C ASP A 45 -11.10 24.89 19.88
N ALA A 46 -10.08 24.38 19.23
CA ALA A 46 -10.15 23.17 18.42
C ALA A 46 -9.97 21.84 19.20
N ALA A 47 -9.74 21.86 20.52
CA ALA A 47 -9.36 20.67 21.30
C ALA A 47 -10.45 19.57 21.34
N ALA A 48 -11.72 19.96 21.43
CA ALA A 48 -12.83 19.00 21.44
C ALA A 48 -13.02 18.31 20.09
N ALA A 49 -12.70 18.99 18.98
CA ALA A 49 -12.76 18.43 17.64
C ALA A 49 -11.53 17.57 17.33
N ASP A 50 -10.34 17.91 17.83
CA ASP A 50 -9.13 17.05 17.76
C ASP A 50 -9.35 15.71 18.47
N VAL A 51 -9.91 15.74 19.69
CA VAL A 51 -10.22 14.51 20.46
C VAL A 51 -11.24 13.64 19.71
N LYS A 52 -12.25 14.26 19.09
CA LYS A 52 -13.25 13.53 18.28
C LYS A 52 -12.62 12.93 17.01
N ALA A 53 -11.76 13.68 16.32
CA ALA A 53 -11.04 13.20 15.14
C ALA A 53 -10.16 11.99 15.49
N ARG A 54 -9.36 12.11 16.56
CA ARG A 54 -8.52 11.02 17.08
C ARG A 54 -9.35 9.79 17.44
N ALA A 55 -10.44 9.96 18.19
CA ALA A 55 -11.29 8.84 18.58
C ALA A 55 -11.86 8.11 17.36
N LYS A 56 -12.34 8.84 16.35
CA LYS A 56 -12.86 8.26 15.11
C LYS A 56 -11.80 7.50 14.33
N MET A 57 -10.58 8.05 14.22
CA MET A 57 -9.47 7.34 13.59
C MET A 57 -9.14 6.04 14.32
N ILE A 58 -9.11 6.05 15.66
CA ILE A 58 -8.84 4.83 16.45
C ILE A 58 -9.90 3.75 16.21
N LEU A 59 -11.17 4.15 16.03
CA LEU A 59 -12.27 3.23 15.74
C LEU A 59 -12.17 2.56 14.36
N THR A 60 -11.46 3.16 13.40
CA THR A 60 -11.21 2.58 12.07
C THR A 60 -9.92 1.77 12.03
N ILE A 61 -9.21 1.62 13.15
CA ILE A 61 -7.97 0.85 13.25
C ILE A 61 -8.24 -0.50 13.92
N ASP A 62 -7.58 -1.56 13.44
CA ASP A 62 -7.65 -2.87 14.08
C ASP A 62 -6.96 -2.86 15.45
N SER A 63 -7.55 -3.55 16.43
CA SER A 63 -7.05 -3.60 17.80
C SER A 63 -5.63 -4.15 17.92
N SER A 64 -5.18 -4.98 16.98
CA SER A 64 -3.80 -5.48 16.93
C SER A 64 -2.76 -4.36 16.83
N LEU A 65 -3.12 -3.22 16.24
CA LEU A 65 -2.21 -2.09 16.01
C LEU A 65 -2.19 -1.08 17.17
N TYR A 66 -3.07 -1.24 18.16
CA TYR A 66 -3.18 -0.30 19.29
C TYR A 66 -1.89 -0.19 20.10
N VAL A 67 -1.09 -1.25 20.15
CA VAL A 67 0.23 -1.24 20.81
C VAL A 67 1.15 -0.15 20.26
N HIS A 68 1.04 0.19 18.98
CA HIS A 68 1.89 1.18 18.33
C HIS A 68 1.35 2.61 18.46
N ILE A 69 0.06 2.79 18.78
CA ILE A 69 -0.60 4.11 18.73
C ILE A 69 -1.12 4.60 20.09
N LYS A 70 -1.14 3.76 21.12
CA LYS A 70 -1.63 4.08 22.47
C LYS A 70 -1.00 5.33 23.09
N ASP A 71 0.27 5.59 22.78
CA ASP A 71 1.03 6.69 23.38
C ASP A 71 0.77 8.04 22.70
N THR A 72 0.07 8.04 21.56
CA THR A 72 -0.21 9.27 20.81
C THR A 72 -1.33 10.06 21.47
N THR A 73 -1.15 11.37 21.60
CA THR A 73 -2.08 12.25 22.34
C THR A 73 -2.98 13.06 21.43
N THR A 74 -2.46 13.49 20.28
CA THR A 74 -3.15 14.34 19.30
C THR A 74 -3.51 13.57 18.03
N ALA A 75 -4.55 13.99 17.31
CA ALA A 75 -4.92 13.37 16.03
C ALA A 75 -3.78 13.46 15.00
N LYS A 76 -3.06 14.59 15.00
CA LYS A 76 -1.90 14.82 14.13
C LYS A 76 -0.76 13.85 14.43
N GLU A 77 -0.39 13.69 15.70
CA GLU A 77 0.67 12.75 16.11
C GLU A 77 0.32 11.31 15.71
N LEU A 78 -0.94 10.91 15.91
CA LEU A 78 -1.46 9.63 15.45
C LEU A 78 -1.28 9.46 13.94
N TRP A 79 -1.72 10.44 13.16
CA TRP A 79 -1.61 10.43 11.70
C TRP A 79 -0.16 10.33 11.22
N THR A 80 0.73 11.16 11.77
CA THR A 80 2.15 11.15 11.41
C THR A 80 2.81 9.82 11.79
N LYS A 81 2.47 9.24 12.94
CA LYS A 81 3.01 7.94 13.38
C LYS A 81 2.54 6.81 12.47
N LEU A 82 1.25 6.76 12.14
CA LEU A 82 0.70 5.77 11.21
C LEU A 82 1.34 5.87 9.83
N ARG A 83 1.50 7.09 9.32
CA ARG A 83 2.22 7.35 8.07
C ARG A 83 3.66 6.85 8.17
N SER A 84 4.40 7.19 9.21
CA SER A 84 5.77 6.69 9.39
C SER A 84 5.88 5.16 9.48
N LEU A 85 4.86 4.47 9.99
CA LEU A 85 4.88 3.01 10.16
C LEU A 85 4.45 2.24 8.91
N PHE A 86 3.53 2.80 8.14
CA PHE A 86 2.82 2.10 7.07
C PHE A 86 2.93 2.73 5.68
N ASP A 87 3.32 4.00 5.59
CA ASP A 87 3.64 4.70 4.32
C ASP A 87 5.01 4.22 3.81
N ASP A 88 5.07 2.97 3.35
CA ASP A 88 6.12 2.52 2.42
C ASP A 88 5.85 3.21 1.08
N SER A 89 6.15 4.50 1.03
CA SER A 89 5.87 5.40 -0.08
C SER A 89 6.51 4.87 -1.36
N GLY A 90 5.73 4.12 -2.14
CA GLY A 90 6.01 3.71 -3.51
C GLY A 90 7.21 2.81 -3.77
N PHE A 91 8.17 2.65 -2.85
CA PHE A 91 9.43 1.95 -3.13
C PHE A 91 9.21 0.44 -3.30
N SER A 92 8.45 -0.19 -2.42
CA SER A 92 8.12 -1.62 -2.52
C SER A 92 7.27 -1.95 -3.75
N ARG A 93 6.29 -1.10 -4.12
CA ARG A 93 5.48 -1.27 -5.35
C ARG A 93 6.30 -1.06 -6.62
N LYS A 94 7.13 -0.01 -6.66
CA LYS A 94 8.05 0.25 -7.78
C LYS A 94 9.07 -0.87 -7.92
N ILE A 95 9.59 -1.41 -6.81
CA ILE A 95 10.50 -2.57 -6.81
C ILE A 95 9.78 -3.82 -7.34
N THR A 96 8.55 -4.10 -6.90
CA THR A 96 7.81 -5.27 -7.42
C THR A 96 7.49 -5.12 -8.90
N LEU A 97 7.09 -3.94 -9.35
CA LEU A 97 6.89 -3.65 -10.78
C LEU A 97 8.19 -3.78 -11.58
N LEU A 98 9.31 -3.24 -11.07
CA LEU A 98 10.63 -3.37 -11.70
C LEU A 98 11.08 -4.83 -11.75
N ARG A 99 10.90 -5.60 -10.67
CA ARG A 99 11.19 -7.05 -10.64
C ARG A 99 10.33 -7.82 -11.65
N HIS A 100 9.05 -7.47 -11.77
CA HIS A 100 8.17 -8.06 -12.76
C HIS A 100 8.58 -7.70 -14.20
N LEU A 101 8.97 -6.45 -14.44
CA LEU A 101 9.44 -6.00 -15.74
C LEU A 101 10.74 -6.69 -16.14
N ILE A 102 11.71 -6.79 -15.22
CA ILE A 102 13.00 -7.50 -15.42
C ILE A 102 12.78 -9.00 -15.61
N SER A 103 11.83 -9.61 -14.89
CA SER A 103 11.50 -11.03 -15.06
C SER A 103 10.87 -11.35 -16.42
N ILE A 104 10.15 -10.39 -17.02
CA ILE A 104 9.57 -10.55 -18.38
C ILE A 104 10.62 -10.27 -19.46
N SER A 105 11.51 -9.31 -19.22
CA SER A 105 12.47 -8.83 -20.22
C SER A 105 13.86 -9.47 -20.14
N GLY A 106 14.21 -10.10 -19.03
CA GLY A 106 15.52 -10.71 -18.77
C GLY A 106 15.41 -12.20 -18.44
N LEU A 107 16.00 -13.02 -19.31
CA LEU A 107 16.23 -14.47 -19.17
C LEU A 107 15.01 -15.36 -19.41
N ALA A 108 14.56 -15.43 -20.66
CA ALA A 108 14.39 -16.75 -21.25
C ALA A 108 15.79 -17.33 -21.43
N PRO A 109 16.23 -18.35 -20.66
CA PRO A 109 17.42 -19.09 -21.03
C PRO A 109 17.07 -19.73 -22.37
N ARG A 110 17.68 -19.22 -23.46
CA ARG A 110 17.69 -19.93 -24.73
C ARG A 110 18.18 -21.33 -24.43
N LEU A 111 17.25 -22.27 -24.36
CA LEU A 111 17.51 -23.70 -24.30
C LEU A 111 18.36 -24.03 -25.52
N ARG A 112 19.69 -24.08 -25.33
CA ARG A 112 20.57 -24.87 -26.17
C ARG A 112 20.19 -26.33 -25.94
N LEU A 113 19.23 -26.83 -26.69
CA LEU A 113 19.11 -28.26 -26.94
C LEU A 113 20.00 -28.59 -28.14
N ARG A 114 21.19 -29.08 -27.79
CA ARG A 114 22.17 -29.69 -28.68
C ARG A 114 21.65 -31.08 -29.11
N ARG A 115 21.51 -31.26 -30.42
CA ARG A 115 21.85 -32.45 -31.23
C ARG A 115 21.04 -33.75 -31.07
N GLY A 116 20.54 -34.22 -32.22
CA GLY A 116 20.11 -35.59 -32.52
C GLY A 116 18.65 -35.62 -32.96
N GLY A 117 18.25 -35.98 -34.17
CA GLY A 117 18.91 -36.50 -35.35
C GLY A 117 17.80 -36.90 -36.33
N GLY A 118 18.09 -36.95 -37.62
CA GLY A 118 17.23 -37.64 -38.59
C GLY A 118 16.84 -36.85 -39.82
N GLY A 119 17.56 -37.11 -40.91
CA GLY A 119 16.89 -37.47 -42.17
C GLY A 119 17.15 -36.59 -43.39
N ARG A 120 17.74 -37.25 -44.40
CA ARG A 120 17.70 -36.97 -45.86
C ARG A 120 18.62 -35.83 -46.32
N GLY A 121 19.46 -35.96 -47.35
CA GLY A 121 19.72 -37.04 -48.31
C GLY A 121 20.67 -36.49 -49.41
N ALA A 122 21.18 -37.41 -50.23
CA ALA A 122 21.84 -37.19 -51.53
C ALA A 122 23.20 -36.47 -51.56
N CYS A 123 24.26 -37.24 -51.82
CA CYS A 123 25.19 -36.96 -52.91
C CYS A 123 25.83 -38.28 -53.33
N GLY A 124 25.78 -38.57 -54.63
CA GLY A 124 26.31 -39.79 -55.22
C GLY A 124 27.77 -39.67 -55.65
N GLU A 125 28.15 -40.71 -56.40
CA GLU A 125 29.26 -40.84 -57.34
C GLU A 125 30.59 -41.42 -56.82
N GLN A 126 30.75 -42.70 -57.21
CA GLN A 126 31.87 -43.33 -57.92
C GLN A 126 33.27 -43.36 -57.27
N PHE A 127 33.81 -44.58 -57.13
CA PHE A 127 35.03 -44.97 -57.87
C PHE A 127 35.21 -46.51 -57.84
N GLU A 128 35.01 -47.15 -58.99
CA GLU A 128 35.89 -48.19 -59.56
C GLU A 128 36.20 -47.78 -61.00
#